data_AF-A0A961UU31-F1
#
_entry.id   AF-A0A961UU31-F1
#
_cell.length_a   1.000
_cell.length_b   1.000
_cell.length_c   1.000
_cell.angle_alpha   90.00
_cell.angle_beta   90.00
_cell.angle_gamma   90.00
#
_symmetry.space_group_name_H-M   'P 1'
#
loop_
_entity.id
_entity.type
_entity.pdbx_description
1 polymer ?
#
loop_
_entity_poly.entity_id
_entity_poly.type
_entity_poly.pdbx_seq_one_letter_code
_entity_poly.pdbx_strand_id
1 'polypeptide(L)' 'QGVAEIAGKTLELARGSLILIQRGESHGFRNTGSDELRILTFYVPPAYDENENELPAGLP' A
#
# COMPACT_ATOMS: atom_id res chain seq x y z
N GLN A 1 13.25 0.64 7.33
CA GLN A 1 12.24 -0.10 8.11
C GLN A 1 11.00 0.75 8.19
N GLY A 2 9.82 0.16 8.34
CA GLY A 2 8.60 0.94 8.40
C GLY A 2 7.49 0.21 9.13
N VAL A 3 6.33 0.83 9.11
CA VAL A 3 5.08 0.19 9.53
C VAL A 3 4.02 0.39 8.46
N ALA A 4 3.17 -0.62 8.27
CA ALA A 4 1.95 -0.54 7.51
C ALA A 4 0.77 -0.55 8.48
N GLU A 5 -0.19 0.36 8.31
CA GLU A 5 -1.44 0.40 9.04
C GLU A 5 -2.53 -0.06 8.08
N ILE A 6 -3.01 -1.31 8.21
CA ILE A 6 -3.96 -1.96 7.27
C ILE A 6 -5.19 -2.46 8.04
N ALA A 7 -6.39 -2.05 7.63
CA ALA A 7 -7.64 -2.43 8.28
C ALA A 7 -7.61 -2.28 9.82
N GLY A 8 -6.95 -1.21 10.30
CA GLY A 8 -6.78 -0.90 11.73
C GLY A 8 -5.69 -1.71 12.45
N LYS A 9 -4.94 -2.57 11.75
CA LYS A 9 -3.80 -3.33 12.30
C LYS A 9 -2.47 -2.71 11.89
N THR A 10 -1.52 -2.67 12.82
CA THR A 10 -0.15 -2.24 12.54
C THR A 10 0.73 -3.47 12.26
N LEU A 11 1.43 -3.46 11.13
CA LEU A 11 2.35 -4.50 10.69
C LEU A 11 3.74 -3.91 10.50
N GLU A 12 4.77 -4.60 10.98
CA GLU A 12 6.16 -4.18 10.74
C GLU A 12 6.59 -4.47 9.30
N LEU A 13 7.32 -3.52 8.70
CA LEU A 13 7.88 -3.62 7.36
C LEU A 13 9.40 -3.70 7.40
N ALA A 14 9.92 -4.74 6.77
CA ALA A 14 11.33 -4.94 6.48
C ALA A 14 11.53 -5.27 5.00
N ARG A 15 12.79 -5.35 4.56
CA ARG A 15 13.12 -5.77 3.20
C ARG A 15 12.56 -7.18 2.96
N GLY A 16 11.78 -7.33 1.88
CA GLY A 16 11.15 -8.61 1.53
C GLY A 16 9.78 -8.84 2.18
N SER A 17 9.28 -7.92 3.02
CA SER A 17 7.88 -7.95 3.45
C SER A 17 6.95 -7.89 2.24
N LEU A 18 5.95 -8.78 2.22
CA LEU A 18 4.88 -8.80 1.23
C LEU A 18 3.54 -8.74 1.95
N ILE A 19 2.68 -7.80 1.54
CA ILE A 19 1.36 -7.59 2.13
C ILE A 19 0.35 -7.61 0.99
N LEU A 20 -0.75 -8.33 1.19
CA LEU A 20 -1.94 -8.27 0.33
C LEU A 20 -2.99 -7.40 1.03
N ILE A 21 -3.43 -6.34 0.35
CA ILE A 21 -4.45 -5.41 0.84
C ILE A 21 -5.69 -5.62 -0.01
N GLN A 22 -6.81 -5.97 0.61
CA GLN A 22 -8.07 -6.17 -0.10
C GLN A 22 -8.67 -4.82 -0.51
N ARG A 23 -9.42 -4.84 -1.61
CA ARG A 23 -10.16 -3.65 -2.06
C ARG A 23 -11.05 -3.12 -0.94
N GLY A 24 -10.97 -1.81 -0.69
CA GLY A 24 -11.77 -1.12 0.33
C GLY A 24 -11.18 -1.14 1.73
N GLU A 25 -10.08 -1.87 1.97
CA GLU A 25 -9.35 -1.78 3.23
C GLU A 25 -8.57 -0.46 3.27
N SER A 26 -8.82 0.34 4.32
CA SER A 26 -7.99 1.50 4.61
C SER A 26 -6.56 1.05 4.87
N HIS A 27 -5.60 1.73 4.24
CA HIS A 27 -4.19 1.41 4.35
C HIS A 27 -3.32 2.66 4.33
N GLY A 28 -2.22 2.62 5.09
CA GLY A 28 -1.20 3.65 5.11
C GLY A 28 0.17 3.06 5.41
N PHE A 29 1.22 3.74 4.95
CA PHE A 29 2.60 3.33 5.17
C PHE A 29 3.40 4.47 5.79
N ARG A 30 4.22 4.16 6.79
CA ARG A 30 5.12 5.13 7.43
C ARG A 30 6.53 4.59 7.48
N ASN A 31 7.48 5.37 6.96
CA ASN A 31 8.91 5.11 7.19
C ASN A 31 9.25 5.47 8.63
N THR A 32 9.81 4.51 9.37
CA THR A 32 10.23 4.67 10.77
C THR A 32 11.73 4.49 10.95
N GLY A 33 12.46 4.18 9.86
CA GLY A 33 13.91 4.05 9.87
C GLY A 33 14.64 5.34 9.48
N SER A 34 15.97 5.28 9.49
CA SER A 34 16.86 6.35 9.05
C SER A 34 17.06 6.42 7.53
N ASP A 35 16.83 5.32 6.82
CA ASP A 35 17.00 5.19 5.37
C ASP A 35 15.66 5.23 4.64
N GLU A 36 15.68 5.41 3.31
CA GLU A 36 14.46 5.36 2.48
C GLU A 36 13.72 4.03 2.60
N LEU A 37 12.39 4.11 2.72
CA LEU A 37 11.48 2.98 2.55
C LEU A 37 10.96 2.95 1.11
N ARG A 38 11.51 2.06 0.29
CA ARG A 38 11.07 1.86 -1.11
C ARG A 38 10.06 0.70 -1.17
N ILE A 39 8.87 0.98 -1.69
CA ILE A 39 7.77 0.02 -1.81
C ILE A 39 7.43 -0.14 -3.29
N LEU A 40 7.23 -1.39 -3.72
CA LEU A 40 6.67 -1.73 -5.03
C LEU A 40 5.23 -2.20 -4.83
N THR A 41 4.29 -1.54 -5.48
CA THR A 41 2.86 -1.87 -5.35
C THR A 41 2.30 -2.40 -6.66
N PHE A 42 1.49 -3.45 -6.58
CA PHE A 42 0.69 -3.96 -7.69
C PHE A 42 -0.78 -3.78 -7.36
N TYR A 43 -1.54 -3.16 -8.25
CA TYR A 43 -2.97 -2.93 -8.09
C TYR A 43 -3.77 -3.79 -9.07
N VAL A 44 -4.78 -4.50 -8.56
CA VAL A 44 -5.67 -5.35 -9.36
C VAL A 44 -7.12 -5.15 -8.89
N PRO A 45 -8.04 -4.65 -9.74
CA PRO A 45 -7.79 -4.04 -11.06
C PRO A 45 -6.92 -2.76 -10.95
N PRO A 46 -6.47 -2.17 -12.07
CA PRO A 46 -5.73 -0.91 -12.05
C PRO A 46 -6.42 0.16 -11.19
N ALA A 47 -5.64 0.85 -10.34
CA ALA A 47 -6.15 1.85 -9.40
C ALA A 47 -5.89 3.30 -9.83
N TYR A 48 -4.96 3.53 -10.76
CA TYR A 48 -4.56 4.86 -11.20
C TYR A 48 -4.49 4.95 -12.73
N ASP A 49 -4.75 6.15 -13.26
CA ASP A 49 -4.53 6.48 -14.66
C ASP A 49 -3.06 6.88 -14.93
N GLU A 50 -2.75 7.22 -16.19
CA GLU A 50 -1.41 7.64 -16.62
C GLU A 50 -0.94 8.98 -16.01
N ASN A 51 -1.84 9.76 -15.44
CA ASN A 51 -1.58 11.03 -14.78
C ASN A 51 -1.62 10.90 -13.25
N GLU A 52 -1.59 9.67 -12.73
CA GLU A 52 -1.61 9.35 -11.30
C GLU A 52 -2.92 9.73 -10.58
N ASN A 53 -4.02 9.97 -11.32
CA ASN A 53 -5.32 10.17 -10.69
C ASN A 53 -5.91 8.81 -10.29
N GLU A 54 -6.55 8.76 -9.12
CA GLU A 54 -7.31 7.59 -8.71
C GLU A 54 -8.45 7.31 -9.70
N LEU A 55 -8.49 6.07 -10.21
CA LEU A 55 -9.59 5.58 -11.01
C LEU A 55 -10.82 5.33 -10.12
N PRO A 56 -12.04 5.49 -10.66
CA PRO A 56 -13.23 5.08 -9.95
C PRO A 56 -13.13 3.59 -9.59
N ALA A 57 -13.62 3.25 -8.40
CA ALA A 57 -13.61 1.87 -7.95
C ALA A 57 -14.33 0.99 -8.99
N GLY A 58 -13.63 -0.03 -9.51
CA GLY A 58 -14.16 -0.88 -10.58
C GLY A 58 -15.52 -1.50 -10.25
N LEU A 59 -16.32 -1.82 -11.26
CA LEU A 59 -17.56 -2.58 -11.06
C LEU A 59 -17.26 -3.89 -10.31
N PRO A 60 -18.14 -4.33 -9.39
CA PRO A 60 -17.95 -5.53 -8.59
C PRO A 60 -17.82 -6.80 -9.45
#